data_AF-A0A8T4I422-F1
#
_entry.id   AF-A0A8T4I422-F1
#
_cell.length_a   1.000
_cell.length_b   1.000
_cell.length_c   1.000
_cell.angle_alpha   90.00
_cell.angle_beta   90.00
_cell.angle_gamma   90.00
#
_symmetry.space_group_name_H-M   'P 1'
#
loop_
_entity.id
_entity.type
_entity.pdbx_description
1 polymer ?
#
loop_
_entity_poly.entity_id
_entity_poly.type
_entity_poly.pdbx_seq_one_letter_code
_entity_poly.pdbx_strand_id
1 'polypeptide(L)' 'RVGDLVDDALERAVTPPDPGDRIPTGFADLDTLTSGGLRPGRMVVVGARPGVGKTLFGTGLARAAAIKGGLPTL' A
#
# COMPACT_ATOMS: atom_id res chain seq x y z
N ARG A 1 -5.20 -18.04 -20.78
CA ARG A 1 -6.65 -18.06 -21.12
C ARG A 1 -7.40 -17.39 -19.97
N VAL A 2 -8.64 -16.93 -20.16
CA VAL A 2 -9.38 -16.21 -19.09
C VAL A 2 -9.53 -17.05 -17.81
N GLY A 3 -9.58 -18.39 -17.93
CA GLY A 3 -9.56 -19.32 -16.78
C GLY A 3 -8.35 -19.08 -15.86
N ASP A 4 -7.14 -19.10 -16.41
CA ASP A 4 -5.90 -18.89 -15.66
C ASP A 4 -5.87 -17.56 -14.88
N LEU A 5 -6.48 -16.50 -15.43
CA LEU A 5 -6.59 -15.20 -14.74
C LEU A 5 -7.59 -15.20 -13.58
N VAL A 6 -8.69 -15.94 -13.74
CA VAL A 6 -9.71 -16.09 -12.70
C VAL A 6 -9.15 -16.93 -11.56
N ASP A 7 -8.42 -18.00 -11.88
CA ASP A 7 -7.78 -18.87 -10.91
C ASP A 7 -6.70 -18.09 -10.12
N ASP A 8 -5.83 -17.33 -10.78
CA ASP A 8 -4.83 -16.46 -10.14
C ASP A 8 -5.45 -15.38 -9.23
N ALA A 9 -6.56 -14.78 -9.66
CA ALA A 9 -7.25 -13.75 -8.89
C ALA A 9 -7.95 -14.34 -7.65
N LEU A 10 -8.50 -15.55 -7.78
CA LEU A 10 -9.13 -16.28 -6.70
C LEU A 10 -8.10 -16.74 -5.67
N GLU A 11 -6.96 -17.28 -6.11
CA GLU A 11 -5.86 -17.67 -5.21
C GLU A 11 -5.34 -16.48 -4.40
N ARG A 12 -5.18 -15.30 -5.01
CA ARG A 12 -4.79 -14.07 -4.31
C ARG A 12 -5.83 -13.58 -3.30
N ALA A 13 -7.12 -13.84 -3.55
CA ALA A 13 -8.19 -13.43 -2.66
C ALA A 13 -8.32 -14.34 -1.43
N VAL A 14 -8.00 -15.63 -1.58
CA VAL A 14 -8.16 -16.64 -0.53
C VAL A 14 -6.87 -16.84 0.29
N THR A 15 -5.70 -16.60 -0.32
CA THR A 15 -4.41 -16.77 0.37
C THR A 15 -4.19 -15.68 1.42
N PRO A 16 -3.88 -16.06 2.68
CA PRO A 16 -3.45 -15.11 3.69
C PRO A 16 -2.23 -14.33 3.17
N PRO A 17 -2.34 -13.01 3.06
CA PRO A 17 -1.32 -12.20 2.41
C PRO A 17 -0.01 -12.20 3.21
N ASP A 18 1.09 -12.57 2.55
CA ASP A 18 2.43 -12.61 3.13
C ASP A 18 2.82 -11.22 3.70
N PRO A 19 3.28 -11.13 4.95
CA PRO A 19 3.79 -9.88 5.51
C PRO A 19 4.87 -9.20 4.66
N GLY A 20 5.64 -9.96 3.87
CA GLY A 20 6.69 -9.44 3.00
C GLY A 20 6.20 -8.77 1.71
N ASP A 21 4.93 -8.96 1.32
CA ASP A 21 4.38 -8.47 0.05
C ASP A 21 3.67 -7.11 0.18
N ARG A 22 3.92 -6.40 1.29
CA ARG A 22 3.30 -5.10 1.58
C ARG A 22 4.34 -4.03 1.78
N ILE A 23 3.98 -2.82 1.35
CA ILE A 23 4.78 -1.62 1.53
C ILE A 23 4.27 -0.89 2.77
N PRO A 24 5.05 -0.83 3.88
CA PRO A 24 4.63 -0.14 5.09
C PRO A 24 4.44 1.35 4.81
N THR A 25 3.36 1.94 5.31
CA THR A 25 3.06 3.36 5.10
C THR A 25 3.91 4.27 6.01
N GLY A 26 4.46 3.70 7.08
CA GLY A 26 5.18 4.44 8.12
C GLY A 26 4.29 4.99 9.22
N PHE A 27 2.97 4.80 9.13
CA PHE A 27 1.99 5.10 10.17
C PHE A 27 1.37 3.80 10.67
N ALA A 28 1.72 3.38 11.89
CA ALA A 28 1.31 2.07 12.44
C ALA A 28 -0.22 1.87 12.44
N ASP A 29 -0.97 2.93 12.76
CA ASP A 29 -2.44 2.89 12.77
C ASP A 29 -3.00 2.67 11.36
N LEU A 30 -2.42 3.33 10.35
CA LEU A 30 -2.83 3.17 8.96
C LEU A 30 -2.43 1.79 8.42
N ASP A 31 -1.26 1.30 8.79
CA ASP A 31 -0.81 -0.05 8.43
C ASP A 31 -1.78 -1.08 9.02
N THR A 32 -2.24 -0.91 10.26
CA THR A 32 -3.26 -1.77 10.87
C THR A 32 -4.56 -1.76 10.07
N LEU A 33 -5.05 -0.58 9.69
CA LEU A 33 -6.29 -0.44 8.90
C LEU A 33 -6.16 -1.00 7.47
N THR A 34 -4.96 -0.97 6.89
CA THR A 34 -4.67 -1.50 5.55
C THR A 34 -4.22 -2.96 5.59
N SER A 35 -4.36 -3.62 6.74
CA SER A 35 -3.96 -5.00 6.97
C SER A 35 -2.46 -5.25 6.73
N GLY A 36 -1.60 -4.34 7.17
CA GLY A 36 -0.13 -4.43 7.10
C GLY A 36 0.53 -3.53 6.05
N GLY A 37 -0.18 -2.54 5.49
CA GLY A 37 0.39 -1.57 4.53
C GLY A 37 -0.21 -1.64 3.13
N LEU A 38 0.46 -0.99 2.17
CA LEU A 38 0.00 -0.86 0.78
C LEU A 38 0.33 -2.12 -0.03
N ARG A 39 -0.61 -2.53 -0.87
CA ARG A 39 -0.45 -3.70 -1.76
C ARG A 39 0.06 -3.29 -3.13
N PRO A 40 1.07 -3.97 -3.70
CA PRO A 40 1.50 -3.77 -5.07
C PRO A 40 0.35 -3.92 -6.07
N GLY A 41 0.37 -3.13 -7.15
CA GLY A 41 -0.65 -3.19 -8.21
C GLY A 41 -2.01 -2.57 -7.85
N ARG A 42 -2.15 -1.94 -6.68
CA ARG A 42 -3.37 -1.20 -6.29
C ARG A 42 -3.18 0.30 -6.42
N MET A 43 -4.20 0.98 -6.95
CA MET A 43 -4.27 2.44 -6.94
C MET A 43 -4.91 2.92 -5.64
N VAL A 44 -4.22 3.81 -4.93
CA VAL A 44 -4.69 4.39 -3.67
C VAL A 44 -4.88 5.89 -3.85
N VAL A 45 -6.07 6.38 -3.47
CA VAL A 45 -6.42 7.80 -3.55
C VAL A 45 -6.56 8.38 -2.15
N VAL A 46 -5.89 9.49 -1.90
CA VAL A 46 -5.96 10.21 -0.62
C VAL A 46 -6.75 11.50 -0.83
N GLY A 47 -7.96 11.58 -0.28
CA GLY A 47 -8.79 12.77 -0.28
C GLY A 47 -8.70 13.54 1.03
N ALA A 48 -8.55 14.85 0.97
CA ALA A 48 -8.57 15.73 2.15
C ALA A 48 -9.01 17.16 1.75
N ARG A 49 -9.54 17.93 2.71
CA ARG A 49 -9.82 19.36 2.51
C ARG A 49 -8.51 20.17 2.39
N PRO A 50 -8.52 21.35 1.75
CA PRO A 50 -7.37 22.25 1.74
C PRO A 50 -6.87 22.56 3.16
N GLY A 51 -5.55 22.61 3.36
CA GLY A 51 -4.92 22.91 4.66
C GLY A 51 -4.80 21.74 5.64
N VAL A 52 -5.40 20.57 5.37
CA VAL A 52 -5.35 19.38 6.26
C VAL A 52 -3.99 18.65 6.22
N GLY A 53 -3.12 18.99 5.26
CA GLY A 53 -1.77 18.43 5.20
C GLY A 53 -1.59 17.22 4.30
N LYS A 54 -2.41 17.04 3.25
CA LYS A 54 -2.25 15.96 2.26
C LYS A 54 -0.83 15.91 1.64
N THR A 55 -0.19 17.06 1.41
CA THR A 55 1.19 17.12 0.92
C THR A 55 2.18 16.56 1.95
N LEU A 56 2.08 16.99 3.21
CA LEU A 56 2.92 16.44 4.28
C LEU A 56 2.71 14.94 4.45
N PHE A 57 1.46 14.47 4.39
CA PHE A 57 1.14 13.06 4.43
C PHE A 57 1.80 12.29 3.26
N GLY A 58 1.67 12.80 2.03
CA GLY A 58 2.28 12.19 0.84
C GLY A 58 3.81 12.13 0.92
N THR A 59 4.45 13.23 1.33
CA THR A 59 5.91 13.27 1.54
C THR A 59 6.33 12.33 2.67
N GLY A 60 5.57 12.25 3.76
CA GLY A 60 5.81 11.31 4.86
C GLY A 60 5.77 9.85 4.39
N LEU A 61 4.76 9.51 3.57
CA LEU A 61 4.62 8.20 2.96
C LEU A 61 5.82 7.88 2.04
N ALA A 62 6.17 8.80 1.14
CA ALA A 62 7.33 8.63 0.25
C ALA A 62 8.63 8.47 1.05
N ARG A 63 8.84 9.29 2.07
CA ARG A 63 10.02 9.20 2.95
C ARG A 63 10.09 7.85 3.68
N ALA A 64 8.95 7.34 4.18
CA ALA A 64 8.90 6.04 4.84
C ALA A 64 9.27 4.92 3.87
N ALA A 65 8.72 4.93 2.65
CA ALA A 65 9.04 3.96 1.61
C ALA A 65 10.53 4.03 1.19
N ALA A 66 11.09 5.23 1.02
CA ALA A 66 12.49 5.41 0.65
C ALA A 66 13.47 4.99 1.75
N ILE A 67 13.28 5.49 2.97
CA ILE A 67 14.26 5.29 4.06
C ILE A 67 14.11 3.92 4.72
N LYS A 68 12.88 3.51 5.04
CA LYS A 68 12.63 2.24 5.75
C LYS A 68 12.47 1.08 4.79
N GLY A 69 11.80 1.32 3.65
CA GLY A 69 11.56 0.29 2.64
C GLY A 69 12.69 0.12 1.63
N GLY A 70 13.62 1.08 1.52
CA GLY A 70 14.65 1.07 0.48
C GLY A 70 14.08 1.15 -0.94
N LEU A 71 12.85 1.64 -1.09
CA LEU A 71 12.13 1.68 -2.36
C LEU A 71 12.35 3.04 -3.05
N PRO A 72 12.50 3.09 -4.38
CA PRO A 72 12.56 4.35 -5.10
C PRO A 72 11.19 5.07 -5.02
N THR A 73 11.22 6.37 -4.72
CA THR A 73 10.03 7.23 -4.64
C THR A 73 10.22 8.49 -5.46
N LEU A 74 9.15 8.92 -6.15
CA LEU A 74 9.09 10.14 -6.96
C LEU A 74 8.53 11.33 -6.16
#